data_AF-A0A975SRC1-F1
#
_entry.id   AF-A0A975SRC1-F1
#
_cell.length_a   1.000
_cell.length_b   1.000
_cell.length_c   1.000
_cell.angle_alpha   90.00
_cell.angle_beta   90.00
_cell.angle_gamma   90.00
#
_symmetry.space_group_name_H-M   'P 1'
#
loop_
_entity.id
_entity.type
_entity.pdbx_description
1 polymer ?
#
loop_
_entity_poly.entity_id
_entity_poly.type
_entity_poly.pdbx_seq_one_letter_code
_entity_poly.pdbx_strand_id
1 'polypeptide(L)'
;MDERDDIDAQFRDLVAQFGDEAAAGISGAADAPADPGTPDAPEDLAGREASPSPSESGAVPPPPADRVNSALDTPVDESLHLEGGRLSVALVLAPLPSPEALHSLLSFAGKKVDVVGLKPWTAVWLRVETRPTDEDELDALLAGCRAMPEPVDEVARVISRLSRYGAVAVMSWLVEGDGVEPGVSGRISARRYVSGAPEDEIPAGVLLGSMPQAAEDLLLGRTCPKDYDDSVSADGTTRRKPGPMSWFRRR
;
A
#
# COMPACT_ATOMS: atom_id res chain seq x y z
N MET A 1 53.78 -20.29 -3.84
CA MET A 1 53.59 -19.19 -4.79
C MET A 1 52.09 -19.17 -5.00
N ASP A 2 51.44 -18.44 -4.11
CA ASP A 2 50.07 -18.72 -3.65
C ASP A 2 49.14 -17.64 -4.20
N GLU A 3 48.13 -18.06 -4.98
CA GLU A 3 47.13 -17.23 -5.68
C GLU A 3 46.35 -16.24 -4.79
N ARG A 4 46.53 -16.26 -3.46
CA ARG A 4 45.87 -15.35 -2.53
C ARG A 4 46.55 -13.99 -2.44
N ASP A 5 47.87 -13.91 -2.66
CA ASP A 5 48.59 -12.63 -2.64
C ASP A 5 48.28 -11.77 -3.87
N ASP A 6 47.93 -12.41 -5.00
CA ASP A 6 47.61 -11.72 -6.25
C ASP A 6 46.24 -11.03 -6.18
N ILE A 7 45.28 -11.59 -5.44
CA ILE A 7 43.93 -11.01 -5.27
C ILE A 7 43.99 -9.76 -4.38
N ASP A 8 44.77 -9.80 -3.30
CA ASP A 8 44.94 -8.66 -2.39
C ASP A 8 45.76 -7.51 -3.02
N ALA A 9 46.59 -7.81 -4.01
CA ALA A 9 47.27 -6.80 -4.83
C ALA A 9 46.30 -6.14 -5.82
N GLN A 10 45.51 -6.94 -6.54
CA GLN A 10 44.52 -6.43 -7.51
C GLN A 10 43.43 -5.57 -6.85
N PHE A 11 42.99 -5.94 -5.64
CA PHE A 11 42.01 -5.16 -4.89
C PHE A 11 42.58 -3.81 -4.41
N ARG A 12 43.86 -3.77 -3.98
CA ARG A 12 44.51 -2.52 -3.60
C ARG A 12 44.67 -1.55 -4.76
N ASP A 13 45.02 -2.05 -5.94
CA ASP A 13 45.14 -1.22 -7.15
C ASP A 13 43.78 -0.66 -7.56
N LEU A 14 42.70 -1.45 -7.43
CA LEU A 14 41.33 -0.99 -7.70
C LEU A 14 40.89 0.12 -6.73
N VAL A 15 41.17 -0.04 -5.43
CA VAL A 15 40.84 0.98 -4.41
C VAL A 15 41.66 2.26 -4.61
N ALA A 16 42.92 2.15 -5.03
CA ALA A 16 43.75 3.31 -5.36
C ALA A 16 43.22 4.07 -6.58
N GLN A 17 42.62 3.37 -7.55
CA GLN A 17 42.07 3.98 -8.76
C GLN A 17 40.79 4.80 -8.49
N PHE A 18 39.98 4.41 -7.50
CA PHE A 18 38.81 5.18 -7.05
C PHE A 18 39.13 6.27 -6.01
N GLY A 19 40.26 6.17 -5.31
CA GLY A 19 40.69 7.15 -4.31
C GLY A 19 41.11 8.50 -4.90
N ASP A 20 41.47 8.55 -6.18
CA ASP A 20 41.98 9.76 -6.85
C ASP A 20 40.86 10.61 -7.51
N GLU A 21 39.67 10.05 -7.75
CA GLU A 21 38.51 10.80 -8.27
C GLU A 21 37.63 11.43 -7.18
N ALA A 22 37.77 11.03 -5.90
CA ALA A 22 36.96 11.53 -4.79
C ALA A 22 37.53 12.80 -4.10
N ALA A 23 38.71 13.28 -4.50
CA ALA A 23 39.40 14.42 -3.86
C ALA A 23 39.16 15.78 -4.54
N ALA A 24 38.42 15.82 -5.65
CA ALA A 24 38.15 17.06 -6.40
C ALA A 24 36.69 17.53 -6.26
N GLY A 25 36.28 17.87 -5.04
CA GLY A 25 35.23 18.87 -4.87
C GLY A 25 34.25 18.65 -3.74
N ILE A 26 34.63 18.95 -2.49
CA ILE A 26 33.71 19.59 -1.54
C ILE A 26 34.52 20.40 -0.50
N SER A 27 34.71 21.70 -0.77
CA SER A 27 35.14 22.67 0.23
C SER A 27 33.90 23.37 0.80
N GLY A 28 33.63 23.22 2.10
CA GLY A 28 32.56 23.98 2.75
C GLY A 28 32.22 23.56 4.18
N ALA A 29 32.94 24.15 5.14
CA ALA A 29 32.58 24.51 6.52
C ALA A 29 31.66 23.61 7.37
N ALA A 30 32.23 23.11 8.48
CA ALA A 30 31.55 22.46 9.59
C ALA A 30 30.93 23.47 10.57
N ASP A 31 29.71 23.17 11.05
CA ASP A 31 29.18 23.65 12.33
C ASP A 31 28.50 22.46 13.03
N ALA A 32 28.84 22.22 14.29
CA ALA A 32 28.48 21.02 15.04
C ALA A 32 27.30 21.30 15.99
N PRO A 33 26.26 20.44 16.05
CA PRO A 33 25.21 20.59 17.05
C PRO A 33 25.55 19.89 18.37
N ALA A 34 25.12 20.54 19.46
CA ALA A 34 25.26 20.14 20.84
C ALA A 34 24.25 19.07 21.29
N ASP A 35 24.67 18.35 22.33
CA ASP A 35 24.03 17.32 23.14
C ASP A 35 22.65 17.70 23.75
N PRO A 36 21.62 16.84 23.70
CA PRO A 36 20.45 16.97 24.54
C PRO A 36 20.45 15.95 25.69
N GLY A 37 20.39 16.51 26.90
CA GLY A 37 20.38 15.85 28.19
C GLY A 37 19.24 14.86 28.46
N THR A 38 19.60 13.90 29.31
CA THR A 38 18.77 12.93 30.04
C THR A 38 17.66 13.60 30.86
N PRO A 39 16.43 13.06 30.92
CA PRO A 39 15.47 13.43 31.96
C PRO A 39 15.58 12.51 33.18
N ASP A 40 15.76 13.16 34.33
CA ASP A 40 15.77 12.64 35.68
C ASP A 40 14.39 12.13 36.12
N ALA A 41 14.37 11.04 36.90
CA ALA A 41 13.20 10.58 37.64
C ALA A 41 13.18 11.21 39.05
N PRO A 42 12.00 11.33 39.68
CA PRO A 42 11.97 11.31 41.15
C PRO A 42 11.09 10.18 41.70
N GLU A 43 11.72 9.35 42.53
CA GLU A 43 11.11 8.52 43.57
C GLU A 43 10.90 9.36 44.84
N ASP A 44 9.81 9.08 45.58
CA ASP A 44 9.67 9.11 47.05
C ASP A 44 8.16 9.04 47.40
N LEU A 45 7.64 8.41 48.46
CA LEU A 45 8.10 7.42 49.44
C LEU A 45 6.85 7.05 50.28
N ALA A 46 6.74 5.76 50.62
CA ALA A 46 6.28 5.20 51.89
C ALA A 46 4.79 5.21 52.38
N GLY A 47 4.36 4.00 52.75
CA GLY A 47 3.49 3.68 53.89
C GLY A 47 2.29 2.79 53.50
N ARG A 48 1.98 1.63 54.10
CA ARG A 48 2.38 1.02 55.38
C ARG A 48 1.84 -0.42 55.41
N GLU A 49 2.62 -1.36 55.96
CA GLU A 49 2.29 -2.78 56.12
C GLU A 49 1.26 -3.06 57.23
N ALA A 50 0.50 -4.16 57.10
CA ALA A 50 0.42 -5.26 58.07
C ALA A 50 -0.67 -6.29 57.70
N SER A 51 -0.32 -7.57 57.59
CA SER A 51 -1.25 -8.72 57.66
C SER A 51 -1.61 -9.06 59.13
N PRO A 52 -2.70 -9.83 59.39
CA PRO A 52 -2.49 -11.28 59.55
C PRO A 52 -3.64 -12.18 59.02
N SER A 53 -3.29 -13.44 58.73
CA SER A 53 -4.09 -14.60 58.29
C SER A 53 -4.98 -15.19 59.42
N PRO A 54 -5.58 -16.40 59.29
CA PRO A 54 -6.54 -16.97 58.32
C PRO A 54 -7.80 -17.56 59.01
N SER A 55 -8.93 -17.79 58.31
CA SER A 55 -10.01 -18.69 58.80
C SER A 55 -10.90 -19.24 57.67
N GLU A 56 -10.79 -20.56 57.50
CA GLU A 56 -11.82 -21.58 57.24
C GLU A 56 -12.93 -21.40 56.18
N SER A 57 -12.86 -22.30 55.19
CA SER A 57 -13.91 -23.22 54.76
C SER A 57 -15.26 -22.65 54.31
N GLY A 58 -15.40 -22.50 52.98
CA GLY A 58 -16.68 -22.40 52.31
C GLY A 58 -16.52 -22.80 50.85
N ALA A 59 -16.72 -24.08 50.54
CA ALA A 59 -16.70 -24.58 49.17
C ALA A 59 -17.82 -23.92 48.34
N VAL A 60 -17.45 -23.03 47.43
CA VAL A 60 -18.33 -22.52 46.38
C VAL A 60 -18.25 -23.50 45.20
N PRO A 61 -19.36 -24.16 44.80
CA PRO A 61 -19.34 -25.05 43.64
C PRO A 61 -19.06 -24.25 42.34
N PRO A 62 -18.36 -24.83 41.35
CA PRO A 62 -18.04 -24.13 40.12
C PRO A 62 -19.32 -23.78 39.34
N PRO A 63 -19.42 -22.57 38.76
CA PRO A 63 -20.51 -22.22 37.86
C PRO A 63 -20.47 -23.10 36.59
N PRO A 64 -21.63 -23.41 35.99
CA PRO A 64 -21.70 -24.28 34.82
C PRO A 64 -20.94 -23.65 33.64
N ALA A 65 -20.05 -24.43 33.04
CA ALA A 65 -19.37 -24.10 31.80
C ALA A 65 -20.40 -24.11 30.67
N ASP A 66 -20.95 -22.94 30.36
CA ASP A 66 -21.68 -22.75 29.13
C ASP A 66 -21.48 -21.32 28.61
N ARG A 67 -21.01 -21.28 27.35
CA ARG A 67 -20.87 -20.12 26.45
C ARG A 67 -19.60 -19.28 26.61
N VAL A 68 -18.46 -19.93 26.41
CA VAL A 68 -17.38 -19.28 25.66
C VAL A 68 -17.84 -19.12 24.21
N ASN A 69 -17.80 -17.89 23.74
CA ASN A 69 -18.18 -17.44 22.41
C ASN A 69 -17.16 -18.00 21.39
N SER A 70 -17.34 -19.25 20.96
CA SER A 70 -16.47 -19.95 19.98
C SER A 70 -16.53 -19.38 18.55
N ALA A 71 -17.07 -18.18 18.36
CA ALA A 71 -17.25 -17.55 17.06
C ALA A 71 -16.08 -16.65 16.63
N LEU A 72 -15.03 -16.50 17.45
CA LEU A 72 -13.87 -15.63 17.15
C LEU A 72 -12.57 -16.39 16.87
N ASP A 73 -12.59 -17.72 16.90
CA ASP A 73 -11.39 -18.56 16.74
C ASP A 73 -11.55 -19.55 15.57
N THR A 74 -12.29 -19.12 14.54
CA THR A 74 -12.21 -19.79 13.24
C THR A 74 -11.08 -19.10 12.48
N PRO A 75 -9.99 -19.80 12.11
CA PRO A 75 -9.03 -19.21 11.18
C PRO A 75 -9.82 -18.83 9.93
N VAL A 76 -9.88 -17.53 9.65
CA VAL A 76 -10.35 -17.05 8.36
C VAL A 76 -9.41 -17.67 7.34
N ASP A 77 -9.96 -18.44 6.41
CA ASP A 77 -9.22 -18.87 5.24
C ASP A 77 -9.01 -17.62 4.38
N GLU A 78 -7.95 -16.85 4.71
CA GLU A 78 -7.53 -15.63 4.04
C GLU A 78 -6.79 -15.92 2.72
N SER A 79 -6.89 -17.16 2.22
CA SER A 79 -6.34 -17.56 0.94
C SER A 79 -7.01 -16.74 -0.16
N LEU A 80 -6.33 -15.68 -0.59
CA LEU A 80 -6.67 -14.93 -1.79
C LEU A 80 -6.67 -15.90 -2.97
N HIS A 81 -7.82 -16.12 -3.60
CA HIS A 81 -7.90 -16.89 -4.84
C HIS A 81 -8.11 -15.93 -6.01
N LEU A 82 -7.21 -15.96 -6.99
CA LEU A 82 -7.28 -15.04 -8.13
C LEU A 82 -8.01 -15.71 -9.28
N GLU A 83 -9.07 -15.09 -9.80
CA GLU A 83 -9.74 -15.59 -11.01
C GLU A 83 -8.73 -15.65 -12.18
N GLY A 84 -8.38 -16.88 -12.60
CA GLY A 84 -7.41 -17.13 -13.67
C GLY A 84 -5.93 -17.14 -13.21
N GLY A 85 -5.68 -17.22 -11.90
CA GLY A 85 -4.35 -17.40 -11.31
C GLY A 85 -3.44 -16.17 -11.37
N ARG A 86 -3.91 -15.05 -11.94
CA ARG A 86 -3.16 -13.78 -12.00
C ARG A 86 -4.11 -12.59 -11.94
N LEU A 87 -3.67 -11.52 -11.31
CA LEU A 87 -4.39 -10.26 -11.26
C LEU A 87 -3.42 -9.10 -11.48
N SER A 88 -3.79 -8.17 -12.35
CA SER A 88 -3.03 -6.95 -12.58
C SER A 88 -4.02 -5.79 -12.55
N VAL A 89 -3.95 -5.00 -11.48
CA VAL A 89 -4.90 -3.94 -11.18
C VAL A 89 -4.15 -2.71 -10.73
N ALA A 90 -4.61 -1.55 -11.19
CA ALA A 90 -4.13 -0.26 -10.75
C ALA A 90 -5.22 0.54 -10.03
N LEU A 91 -4.79 1.34 -9.05
CA LEU A 91 -5.54 2.44 -8.49
C LEU A 91 -4.81 3.75 -8.75
N VAL A 92 -5.49 4.70 -9.40
CA VAL A 92 -4.99 6.07 -9.51
C VAL A 92 -5.74 6.94 -8.53
N LEU A 93 -5.07 7.27 -7.44
CA LEU A 93 -5.61 8.05 -6.34
C LEU A 93 -5.69 9.53 -6.72
N ALA A 94 -6.86 10.09 -6.51
CA ALA A 94 -7.18 11.48 -6.75
C ALA A 94 -7.65 12.12 -5.43
N PRO A 95 -7.06 13.26 -5.02
CA PRO A 95 -7.50 14.01 -3.85
C PRO A 95 -8.72 14.86 -4.20
N LEU A 96 -9.75 14.22 -4.73
CA LEU A 96 -11.04 14.79 -5.10
C LEU A 96 -12.13 14.03 -4.33
N PRO A 97 -13.09 14.70 -3.69
CA PRO A 97 -14.03 14.03 -2.79
C PRO A 97 -15.24 13.38 -3.50
N SER A 98 -15.54 13.74 -4.76
CA SER A 98 -16.71 13.23 -5.48
C SER A 98 -16.30 12.29 -6.61
N PRO A 99 -16.69 11.00 -6.54
CA PRO A 99 -16.51 10.03 -7.62
C PRO A 99 -17.15 10.49 -8.94
N GLU A 100 -18.37 11.06 -8.89
CA GLU A 100 -19.09 11.50 -10.08
C GLU A 100 -18.41 12.68 -10.77
N ALA A 101 -17.86 13.62 -9.98
CA ALA A 101 -17.12 14.75 -10.53
C ALA A 101 -15.82 14.28 -11.20
N LEU A 102 -15.07 13.37 -10.56
CA LEU A 102 -13.87 12.80 -11.14
C LEU A 102 -14.18 12.04 -12.45
N HIS A 103 -15.20 11.18 -12.43
CA HIS A 103 -15.65 10.44 -13.63
C HIS A 103 -16.02 11.38 -14.78
N SER A 104 -16.76 12.46 -14.48
CA SER A 104 -17.16 13.45 -15.48
C SER A 104 -15.97 14.18 -16.11
N LEU A 105 -14.98 14.57 -15.30
CA LEU A 105 -13.76 15.24 -15.78
C LEU A 105 -12.92 14.29 -16.65
N LEU A 106 -12.80 13.02 -16.26
CA LEU A 106 -12.08 12.01 -17.03
C LEU A 106 -12.79 11.67 -18.34
N SER A 107 -14.12 11.58 -18.30
CA SER A 107 -14.94 11.39 -19.51
C SER A 107 -14.76 12.54 -20.50
N PHE A 108 -14.66 13.78 -20.01
CA PHE A 108 -14.34 14.95 -20.85
C PHE A 108 -12.95 14.85 -21.48
N ALA A 109 -11.98 14.27 -20.78
CA ALA A 109 -10.66 13.93 -21.31
C ALA A 109 -10.64 12.66 -22.18
N GLY A 110 -11.81 12.10 -22.52
CA GLY A 110 -11.94 10.90 -23.35
C GLY A 110 -11.64 9.58 -22.65
N LYS A 111 -11.53 9.57 -21.32
CA LYS A 111 -11.23 8.38 -20.51
C LYS A 111 -12.52 7.81 -19.91
N LYS A 112 -12.90 6.61 -20.34
CA LYS A 112 -14.01 5.84 -19.75
C LYS A 112 -13.45 4.85 -18.75
N VAL A 113 -13.63 5.13 -17.47
CA VAL A 113 -12.97 4.39 -16.38
C VAL A 113 -13.91 4.21 -15.20
N ASP A 114 -13.70 3.14 -14.44
CA ASP A 114 -14.41 2.93 -13.17
C ASP A 114 -13.80 3.80 -12.07
N VAL A 115 -14.64 4.50 -11.34
CA VAL A 115 -14.24 5.38 -10.24
C VAL A 115 -14.85 4.89 -8.94
N VAL A 116 -14.04 4.79 -7.89
CA VAL A 116 -14.46 4.33 -6.56
C VAL A 116 -14.26 5.45 -5.53
N GLY A 117 -15.23 5.62 -4.64
CA GLY A 117 -15.09 6.48 -3.46
C GLY A 117 -14.27 5.80 -2.37
N LEU A 118 -13.13 6.39 -2.00
CA LEU A 118 -12.21 5.84 -1.01
C LEU A 118 -11.93 6.90 0.06
N LYS A 119 -12.91 7.18 0.95
CA LYS A 119 -12.83 8.29 1.91
C LYS A 119 -11.46 8.34 2.63
N PRO A 120 -10.75 9.49 2.60
CA PRO A 120 -11.22 10.80 2.15
C PRO A 120 -11.03 11.10 0.64
N TRP A 121 -10.52 10.15 -0.12
CA TRP A 121 -10.06 10.29 -1.51
C TRP A 121 -11.04 9.63 -2.48
N THR A 122 -10.77 9.77 -3.77
CA THR A 122 -11.37 8.95 -4.82
C THR A 122 -10.27 8.27 -5.59
N ALA A 123 -10.58 7.17 -6.26
CA ALA A 123 -9.62 6.49 -7.11
C ALA A 123 -10.26 6.03 -8.40
N VAL A 124 -9.45 6.06 -9.45
CA VAL A 124 -9.76 5.33 -10.68
C VAL A 124 -9.22 3.91 -10.53
N TRP A 125 -10.08 2.92 -10.78
CA TRP A 125 -9.70 1.52 -10.82
C TRP A 125 -9.52 1.07 -12.27
N LEU A 126 -8.41 0.40 -12.56
CA LEU A 126 -8.09 -0.10 -13.90
C LEU A 126 -7.64 -1.55 -13.80
N ARG A 127 -8.26 -2.44 -14.56
CA ARG A 127 -7.69 -3.76 -14.82
C ARG A 127 -6.69 -3.62 -15.97
N VAL A 128 -5.47 -4.09 -15.74
CA VAL A 128 -4.38 -3.98 -16.71
C VAL A 128 -4.04 -5.36 -17.25
N GLU A 129 -4.29 -5.58 -18.54
CA GLU A 129 -3.96 -6.84 -19.22
C GLU A 129 -2.53 -6.84 -19.77
N THR A 130 -1.55 -6.47 -18.96
CA THR A 130 -0.14 -6.60 -19.34
C THR A 130 0.38 -7.95 -18.86
N ARG A 131 0.81 -8.79 -19.80
CA ARG A 131 1.67 -9.93 -19.47
C ARG A 131 3.10 -9.41 -19.34
N PRO A 132 3.74 -9.54 -18.16
CA PRO A 132 5.18 -9.37 -18.02
C PRO A 132 5.92 -10.13 -19.11
N THR A 133 6.82 -9.47 -19.82
CA THR A 133 7.86 -10.16 -20.60
C THR A 133 9.10 -10.36 -19.74
N ASP A 134 9.94 -11.33 -20.08
CA ASP A 134 11.21 -11.57 -19.36
C ASP A 134 12.14 -10.35 -19.42
N GLU A 135 12.06 -9.57 -20.50
CA GLU A 135 12.79 -8.31 -20.66
C GLU A 135 12.29 -7.24 -19.66
N ASP A 136 10.97 -7.11 -19.49
CA ASP A 136 10.39 -6.21 -18.47
C ASP A 136 10.81 -6.60 -17.05
N GLU A 137 11.01 -7.89 -16.79
CA GLU A 137 11.46 -8.39 -15.49
C GLU A 137 12.94 -8.09 -15.26
N LEU A 138 13.79 -8.30 -16.26
CA LEU A 138 15.19 -7.93 -16.21
C LEU A 138 15.37 -6.42 -16.04
N ASP A 139 14.64 -5.61 -16.80
CA ASP A 139 14.67 -4.15 -16.69
C ASP A 139 14.22 -3.69 -15.32
N ALA A 140 13.17 -4.28 -14.76
CA ALA A 140 12.72 -3.96 -13.41
C ALA A 140 13.78 -4.32 -12.34
N LEU A 141 14.53 -5.40 -12.54
CA LEU A 141 15.63 -5.78 -11.65
C LEU A 141 16.81 -4.81 -11.76
N LEU A 142 17.13 -4.34 -12.97
CA LEU A 142 18.23 -3.40 -13.22
C LEU A 142 17.89 -1.97 -12.77
N ALA A 143 16.68 -1.50 -13.06
CA ALA A 143 16.19 -0.17 -12.71
C ALA A 143 15.70 -0.07 -11.26
N GLY A 144 15.55 -1.22 -10.58
CA GLY A 144 14.99 -1.31 -9.23
C GLY A 144 13.48 -1.00 -9.14
N CYS A 145 12.85 -0.63 -10.25
CA CYS A 145 11.45 -0.26 -10.33
C CYS A 145 10.82 -0.74 -11.64
N ARG A 146 9.52 -1.01 -11.63
CA ARG A 146 8.79 -1.35 -12.84
C ARG A 146 8.20 -0.11 -13.49
N ALA A 147 8.28 -0.02 -14.81
CA ALA A 147 7.56 1.01 -15.56
C ALA A 147 6.04 0.91 -15.31
N MET A 148 5.39 2.07 -15.14
CA MET A 148 3.95 2.12 -14.99
C MET A 148 3.28 1.80 -16.34
N PRO A 149 2.28 0.91 -16.40
CA PRO A 149 1.59 0.60 -17.65
C PRO A 149 0.98 1.85 -18.29
N GLU A 150 1.02 1.94 -19.62
CA GLU A 150 0.55 3.12 -20.38
C GLU A 150 -0.87 3.57 -20.00
N PRO A 151 -1.91 2.70 -19.91
CA PRO A 151 -3.25 3.14 -19.54
C PRO A 151 -3.32 3.80 -18.15
N VAL A 152 -2.46 3.37 -17.23
CA VAL A 152 -2.39 3.87 -15.86
C VAL A 152 -1.64 5.21 -15.83
N ASP A 153 -0.50 5.29 -16.54
CA ASP A 153 0.29 6.52 -16.69
C ASP A 153 -0.55 7.64 -17.31
N GLU A 154 -1.28 7.36 -18.39
CA GLU A 154 -2.14 8.36 -19.04
C GLU A 154 -3.20 8.93 -18.09
N VAL A 155 -3.91 8.07 -17.35
CA VAL A 155 -4.93 8.50 -16.39
C VAL A 155 -4.30 9.32 -15.26
N ALA A 156 -3.16 8.89 -14.72
CA ALA A 156 -2.45 9.61 -13.66
C ALA A 156 -1.96 10.99 -14.11
N ARG A 157 -1.51 11.12 -15.37
CA ARG A 157 -1.16 12.43 -15.96
C ARG A 157 -2.37 13.35 -16.10
N VAL A 158 -3.52 12.82 -16.51
CA VAL A 158 -4.75 13.62 -16.60
C VAL A 158 -5.17 14.10 -15.21
N ILE A 159 -5.26 13.21 -14.22
CA ILE A 159 -5.68 13.56 -12.85
C ILE A 159 -4.71 14.55 -12.21
N SER A 160 -3.40 14.35 -12.38
CA SER A 160 -2.39 15.25 -11.82
C SER A 160 -2.41 16.66 -12.42
N ARG A 161 -3.00 16.85 -13.61
CA ARG A 161 -3.26 18.19 -14.19
C ARG A 161 -4.55 18.82 -13.65
N LEU A 162 -5.53 17.99 -13.29
CA LEU A 162 -6.82 18.42 -12.71
C LEU A 162 -6.71 18.76 -11.21
N SER A 163 -5.71 18.21 -10.53
CA SER A 163 -5.48 18.35 -9.10
C SER A 163 -4.22 19.16 -8.80
N ARG A 164 -4.32 20.15 -7.90
CA ARG A 164 -3.16 20.90 -7.40
C ARG A 164 -2.19 20.05 -6.59
N TYR A 165 -2.68 18.97 -5.99
CA TYR A 165 -1.87 18.06 -5.17
C TYR A 165 -1.23 16.94 -6.00
N GLY A 166 -1.55 16.86 -7.30
CA GLY A 166 -1.15 15.78 -8.17
C GLY A 166 -2.05 14.55 -8.05
N ALA A 167 -1.49 13.40 -8.42
CA ALA A 167 -2.10 12.08 -8.33
C ALA A 167 -1.06 11.04 -7.88
N VAL A 168 -1.51 9.91 -7.34
CA VAL A 168 -0.64 8.77 -7.02
C VAL A 168 -1.18 7.54 -7.74
N ALA A 169 -0.39 6.96 -8.63
CA ALA A 169 -0.72 5.70 -9.29
C ALA A 169 -0.11 4.56 -8.50
N VAL A 170 -0.91 3.55 -8.18
CA VAL A 170 -0.49 2.33 -7.50
C VAL A 170 -0.85 1.16 -8.38
N MET A 171 0.09 0.27 -8.58
CA MET A 171 -0.06 -0.87 -9.47
C MET A 171 0.29 -2.15 -8.72
N SER A 172 -0.63 -3.11 -8.77
CA SER A 172 -0.54 -4.41 -8.15
C SER A 172 -0.47 -5.48 -9.23
N TRP A 173 0.61 -6.28 -9.23
CA TRP A 173 0.77 -7.47 -10.07
C TRP A 173 0.84 -8.68 -9.16
N LEU A 174 -0.21 -9.48 -9.17
CA LEU A 174 -0.37 -10.67 -8.33
C LEU A 174 -0.44 -11.92 -9.19
N VAL A 175 0.18 -12.98 -8.70
CA VAL A 175 0.22 -14.31 -9.29
C VAL A 175 -0.04 -15.31 -8.18
N GLU A 176 -1.01 -16.18 -8.40
CA GLU A 176 -1.30 -17.28 -7.51
C GLU A 176 -0.18 -18.31 -7.62
N GLY A 177 0.43 -18.65 -6.48
CA GLY A 177 1.48 -19.65 -6.41
C GLY A 177 0.89 -21.05 -6.53
N ASP A 178 1.54 -21.90 -7.33
CA ASP A 178 1.24 -23.33 -7.48
C ASP A 178 2.07 -24.21 -6.52
N GLY A 179 2.67 -23.60 -5.49
CA GLY A 179 3.63 -24.21 -4.58
C GLY A 179 3.02 -25.00 -3.40
N VAL A 180 3.91 -25.48 -2.52
CA VAL A 180 3.57 -26.30 -1.34
C VAL A 180 2.75 -25.52 -0.30
N GLU A 181 2.91 -24.19 -0.25
CA GLU A 181 2.04 -23.28 0.49
C GLU A 181 1.17 -22.51 -0.52
N PRO A 182 -0.12 -22.83 -0.64
CA PRO A 182 -1.02 -22.08 -1.50
C PRO A 182 -1.09 -20.63 -1.01
N GLY A 183 -0.89 -19.68 -1.92
CA GLY A 183 -0.85 -18.26 -1.58
C GLY A 183 -0.70 -17.37 -2.80
N VAL A 184 -0.97 -16.08 -2.62
CA VAL A 184 -0.80 -15.08 -3.67
C VAL A 184 0.51 -14.35 -3.46
N SER A 185 1.38 -14.46 -4.47
CA SER A 185 2.64 -13.72 -4.53
C SER A 185 2.50 -12.56 -5.50
N GLY A 186 3.27 -11.49 -5.31
CA GLY A 186 3.19 -10.37 -6.23
C GLY A 186 4.02 -9.19 -5.82
N ARG A 187 3.95 -8.14 -6.64
CA ARG A 187 4.62 -6.87 -6.40
C ARG A 187 3.60 -5.75 -6.47
N ILE A 188 3.71 -4.81 -5.55
CA ILE A 188 2.97 -3.55 -5.60
C ILE A 188 4.00 -2.42 -5.75
N SER A 189 3.78 -1.55 -6.71
CA SER A 189 4.58 -0.33 -6.91
C SER A 189 3.67 0.89 -6.82
N ALA A 190 4.24 2.05 -6.49
CA ALA A 190 3.50 3.29 -6.46
C ALA A 190 4.35 4.43 -7.01
N ARG A 191 3.74 5.35 -7.76
CA ARG A 191 4.44 6.51 -8.33
C ARG A 191 3.59 7.76 -8.21
N ARG A 192 4.22 8.87 -7.85
CA ARG A 192 3.57 10.17 -7.80
C ARG A 192 3.59 10.86 -9.16
N TYR A 193 2.54 11.63 -9.45
CA TYR A 193 2.44 12.45 -10.64
C TYR A 193 2.07 13.88 -10.25
N VAL A 194 2.79 14.86 -10.80
CA VAL A 194 2.55 16.28 -10.57
C VAL A 194 2.53 17.00 -11.91
N SER A 195 1.48 17.80 -12.15
CA SER A 195 1.33 18.59 -13.38
C SER A 195 1.46 17.79 -14.69
N GLY A 196 1.12 16.49 -14.68
CA GLY A 196 1.20 15.62 -15.85
C GLY A 196 2.57 14.98 -16.10
N ALA A 197 3.50 15.07 -15.15
CA ALA A 197 4.79 14.38 -15.20
C ALA A 197 4.90 13.36 -14.04
N PRO A 198 5.48 12.17 -14.29
CA PRO A 198 5.84 11.24 -13.22
C PRO A 198 6.99 11.81 -12.39
N GLU A 199 6.93 11.62 -11.08
CA GLU A 199 8.00 11.87 -10.12
C GLU A 199 8.57 10.52 -9.62
N ASP A 200 9.28 10.58 -8.50
CA ASP A 200 9.90 9.43 -7.86
C ASP A 200 8.88 8.36 -7.42
N GLU A 201 9.38 7.13 -7.34
CA GLU A 201 8.63 6.00 -6.81
C GLU A 201 8.39 6.18 -5.31
N ILE A 202 7.19 5.79 -4.87
CA ILE A 202 6.82 5.78 -3.46
C ILE A 202 6.94 4.32 -2.98
N PRO A 203 7.65 4.07 -1.86
CA PRO A 203 7.67 2.75 -1.25
C PRO A 203 6.25 2.25 -0.94
N ALA A 204 5.83 1.19 -1.63
CA ALA A 204 4.45 0.71 -1.58
C ALA A 204 4.00 0.34 -0.16
N GLY A 205 4.90 -0.23 0.67
CA GLY A 205 4.58 -0.59 2.06
C GLY A 205 4.18 0.61 2.92
N VAL A 206 4.83 1.76 2.75
CA VAL A 206 4.48 3.00 3.48
C VAL A 206 3.12 3.50 3.02
N LEU A 207 2.88 3.48 1.71
CA LEU A 207 1.63 3.96 1.14
C LEU A 207 0.45 3.09 1.60
N LEU A 208 0.56 1.76 1.47
CA LEU A 208 -0.48 0.81 1.87
C LEU A 208 -0.85 0.94 3.35
N GLY A 209 0.13 1.12 4.25
CA GLY A 209 -0.13 1.33 5.67
C GLY A 209 -0.94 2.60 6.00
N SER A 210 -1.03 3.54 5.06
CA SER A 210 -1.81 4.78 5.19
C SER A 210 -3.12 4.78 4.40
N MET A 211 -3.35 3.77 3.55
CA MET A 211 -4.53 3.69 2.71
C MET A 211 -5.76 3.18 3.47
N PRO A 212 -6.97 3.55 3.04
CA PRO A 212 -8.19 2.87 3.49
C PRO A 212 -8.15 1.38 3.11
N GLN A 213 -8.68 0.51 3.96
CA GLN A 213 -8.79 -0.93 3.71
C GLN A 213 -9.44 -1.25 2.35
N ALA A 214 -10.45 -0.47 1.95
CA ALA A 214 -11.09 -0.60 0.64
C ALA A 214 -10.12 -0.47 -0.55
N ALA A 215 -9.08 0.36 -0.44
CA ALA A 215 -8.06 0.49 -1.49
C ALA A 215 -7.19 -0.76 -1.57
N GLU A 216 -6.82 -1.31 -0.41
CA GLU A 216 -6.05 -2.54 -0.32
C GLU A 216 -6.84 -3.73 -0.90
N ASP A 217 -8.10 -3.88 -0.51
CA ASP A 217 -8.97 -4.95 -1.00
C ASP A 217 -9.15 -4.92 -2.53
N LEU A 218 -9.24 -3.72 -3.12
CA LEU A 218 -9.28 -3.52 -4.56
C LEU A 218 -7.96 -3.91 -5.25
N LEU A 219 -6.81 -3.55 -4.66
CA LEU A 219 -5.49 -3.89 -5.20
C LEU A 219 -5.16 -5.38 -5.08
N LEU A 220 -5.72 -6.04 -4.07
CA LEU A 220 -5.57 -7.48 -3.82
C LEU A 220 -6.64 -8.32 -4.52
N GLY A 221 -7.63 -7.68 -5.14
CA GLY A 221 -8.72 -8.37 -5.86
C GLY A 221 -9.76 -9.02 -4.97
N ARG A 222 -9.79 -8.71 -3.67
CA ARG A 222 -10.85 -9.16 -2.75
C ARG A 222 -12.19 -8.53 -3.09
N THR A 223 -12.14 -7.30 -3.59
CA THR A 223 -13.29 -6.54 -4.05
C THR A 223 -13.01 -5.94 -5.43
N CYS A 224 -14.06 -5.41 -6.04
CA CYS A 224 -13.98 -4.67 -7.28
C CYS A 224 -14.97 -3.49 -7.25
N PRO A 225 -14.89 -2.54 -8.21
CA PRO A 225 -15.69 -1.31 -8.15
C PRO A 225 -17.20 -1.54 -7.92
N LYS A 226 -17.79 -2.59 -8.51
CA LYS A 226 -19.22 -2.94 -8.39
C LYS A 226 -19.68 -3.26 -6.95
N ASP A 227 -18.75 -3.51 -6.03
CA ASP A 227 -19.03 -3.83 -4.63
C ASP A 227 -19.21 -2.57 -3.76
N TYR A 228 -18.89 -1.38 -4.30
CA TYR A 228 -18.98 -0.10 -3.60
C TYR A 228 -20.21 0.70 -4.07
N ASP A 229 -21.06 1.13 -3.13
CA ASP A 229 -22.34 1.83 -3.41
C ASP A 229 -22.12 3.23 -4.05
N ASP A 230 -20.97 3.87 -3.81
CA ASP A 230 -20.58 5.18 -4.32
C ASP A 230 -19.66 5.09 -5.56
N SER A 231 -19.50 3.90 -6.13
CA SER A 231 -18.77 3.73 -7.38
C SER A 231 -19.54 4.26 -8.60
N VAL A 232 -18.79 4.75 -9.57
CA VAL A 232 -19.26 5.16 -10.89
C VAL A 232 -18.62 4.23 -11.91
N SER A 233 -19.45 3.48 -12.64
CA SER A 233 -18.95 2.58 -13.68
C SER A 233 -18.41 3.37 -14.87
N ALA A 234 -17.59 2.74 -15.71
CA ALA A 234 -17.04 3.37 -16.93
C ALA A 234 -18.11 4.03 -17.83
N ASP A 235 -19.32 3.47 -17.90
CA ASP A 235 -20.46 4.01 -18.65
C ASP A 235 -21.20 5.17 -17.96
N GLY A 236 -20.71 5.64 -16.80
CA GLY A 236 -21.30 6.72 -16.02
C GLY A 236 -22.49 6.31 -15.15
N THR A 237 -22.79 5.01 -15.06
CA THR A 237 -23.87 4.51 -14.20
C THR A 237 -23.41 4.41 -12.75
N THR A 238 -24.24 4.89 -11.83
CA THR A 238 -24.00 4.77 -10.38
C THR A 238 -24.91 3.68 -9.80
N ARG A 239 -24.36 2.78 -8.99
CA ARG A 239 -25.14 1.74 -8.32
C ARG A 239 -25.77 2.29 -7.03
N ARG A 240 -26.64 3.29 -7.13
CA ARG A 240 -27.45 3.66 -5.96
C ARG A 240 -28.36 2.49 -5.63
N LYS A 241 -28.19 1.87 -4.46
CA LYS A 241 -29.21 0.94 -3.92
C LYS A 241 -30.58 1.62 -4.03
N PRO A 242 -31.60 0.96 -4.60
CA PRO A 242 -32.94 1.54 -4.64
C PRO A 242 -33.36 1.75 -3.20
N GLY A 243 -33.36 3.02 -2.76
CA GLY A 243 -33.83 3.36 -1.43
C GLY A 243 -35.28 2.92 -1.26
N PRO A 244 -35.73 2.71 -0.01
CA PRO A 244 -37.09 2.23 0.29
C PRO A 244 -38.22 3.12 -0.27
N MET A 245 -37.92 4.31 -0.80
CA MET A 245 -38.87 5.24 -1.42
C MET A 245 -38.94 5.21 -2.97
N SER A 246 -38.17 4.37 -3.68
CA SER A 246 -38.23 4.38 -5.16
C SER A 246 -39.56 3.85 -5.76
N TRP A 247 -40.41 3.21 -4.94
CA TRP A 247 -41.76 2.78 -5.34
C TRP A 247 -42.71 3.94 -5.68
N PHE A 248 -42.49 5.15 -5.13
CA PHE A 248 -43.41 6.28 -5.32
C PHE A 248 -43.28 7.01 -6.66
N ARG A 249 -42.40 6.57 -7.57
CA ARG A 249 -42.19 7.21 -8.89
C ARG A 249 -42.53 6.30 -10.06
N ARG A 250 -43.74 5.74 -10.09
CA ARG A 250 -44.41 5.37 -11.34
C ARG A 250 -45.89 5.75 -11.23
N ARG A 251 -46.25 6.86 -11.88
CA ARG A 251 -47.63 7.24 -12.21
C ARG A 251 -47.64 7.91 -13.57
#